data_AF-A0A662GCP7-F1
#
_entry.id   AF-A0A662GCP7-F1
#
_cell.length_a   1.000
_cell.length_b   1.000
_cell.length_c   1.000
_cell.angle_alpha   90.00
_cell.angle_beta   90.00
_cell.angle_gamma   90.00
#
_symmetry.space_group_name_H-M   'P 1'
#
loop_
_entity.id
_entity.type
_entity.pdbx_description
1 polymer ?
#
loop_
_entity_poly.entity_id
_entity_poly.type
_entity_poly.pdbx_seq_one_letter_code
_entity_poly.pdbx_strand_id
1 'polypeptide(L)' 'MKRVELDLVRPACTIRLTVVVDDLLSEEGVEKGLLPSHGLGLVIDAQFEDGSVFHALIDGGPSRDVLI' A
#
# COMPACT_ATOMS: atom_id res chain seq x y z
N MET A 1 -7.28 2.51 10.28
CA MET A 1 -6.73 2.40 8.92
C MET A 1 -6.27 3.77 8.47
N LYS A 2 -4.97 3.92 8.20
CA LYS A 2 -4.37 5.14 7.66
C LYS A 2 -4.11 4.96 6.17
N ARG A 3 -4.14 6.05 5.41
CA ARG A 3 -3.80 6.04 3.99
C ARG A 3 -2.91 7.22 3.63
N VAL A 4 -2.01 6.98 2.69
CA VAL A 4 -1.16 8.01 2.07
C VAL A 4 -1.39 7.94 0.57
N GLU A 5 -1.77 9.06 -0.02
CA GLU A 5 -2.07 9.18 -1.45
C GLU A 5 -0.97 10.01 -2.12
N LEU A 6 -0.43 9.49 -3.22
CA LEU A 6 0.56 10.17 -4.05
C LEU A 6 0.10 10.18 -5.50
N ASP A 7 -0.02 11.37 -6.07
CA ASP A 7 -0.32 11.55 -7.49
C ASP A 7 0.99 11.83 -8.25
N LEU A 8 1.37 10.91 -9.12
CA LEU A 8 2.47 11.03 -10.08
C LEU A 8 1.90 11.44 -11.43
N VAL A 9 2.07 12.72 -11.77
CA VAL A 9 1.65 13.26 -13.06
C VAL A 9 2.84 13.26 -14.01
N ARG A 10 2.73 12.50 -15.11
CA ARG A 10 3.65 12.52 -16.24
C ARG A 10 2.89 12.97 -17.49
N PRO A 11 3.59 13.46 -18.54
CA PRO A 11 2.92 13.81 -19.79
C PRO A 11 2.03 12.68 -20.31
N ALA A 12 2.56 11.46 -20.39
CA ALA A 12 1.86 10.31 -20.97
C ALA A 12 0.86 9.60 -20.04
N CYS A 13 0.87 9.88 -18.72
CA CYS A 13 -0.02 9.21 -17.78
C CYS A 13 -0.13 9.93 -16.43
N THR A 14 -1.29 9.75 -15.79
CA THR A 14 -1.49 10.08 -14.37
C THR A 14 -1.56 8.78 -13.59
N ILE A 15 -0.74 8.66 -12.55
CA ILE A 15 -0.70 7.48 -11.67
C ILE A 15 -1.00 7.94 -10.25
N ARG A 16 -2.06 7.39 -9.67
CA ARG A 16 -2.37 7.52 -8.26
C ARG A 16 -1.90 6.28 -7.52
N LEU A 17 -1.04 6.49 -6.55
CA LEU A 17 -0.59 5.46 -5.61
C LEU A 17 -1.26 5.72 -4.27
N THR A 18 -1.98 4.73 -3.76
CA THR A 18 -2.56 4.77 -2.41
C THR A 18 -1.90 3.69 -1.56
N VAL A 19 -1.10 4.11 -0.59
CA VAL A 19 -0.58 3.21 0.45
C VAL A 19 -1.63 3.11 1.54
N VAL A 20 -2.06 1.90 1.84
CA VAL A 20 -2.98 1.59 2.94
C VAL A 20 -2.18 0.96 4.06
N VAL A 21 -2.29 1.53 5.25
CA VAL A 21 -1.74 0.97 6.49
C VAL A 21 -2.90 0.54 7.37
N ASP A 22 -2.98 -0.75 7.63
CA ASP A 22 -3.92 -1.29 8.59
C ASP A 22 -3.40 -1.06 10.01
N ASP A 23 -4.21 -0.37 10.81
CA ASP A 23 -3.89 -0.13 12.22
C ASP A 23 -4.32 -1.32 13.09
N LEU A 24 -5.05 -2.30 12.53
CA LEU A 24 -5.25 -3.59 13.17
C LEU A 24 -3.92 -4.34 13.18
N LEU A 25 -3.38 -4.49 14.39
CA LEU A 25 -2.16 -5.22 14.63
C LEU A 25 -2.40 -6.71 14.35
N SER A 26 -1.65 -7.28 13.41
CA SER A 26 -1.60 -8.72 13.21
C SER A 26 -0.78 -9.36 14.32
N GLU A 27 -1.31 -10.42 14.92
CA GLU A 27 -0.57 -11.27 15.88
C GLU A 27 0.52 -12.11 15.19
N GLU A 28 0.63 -12.05 13.86
CA GLU A 28 1.62 -12.81 13.12
C GLU A 28 3.06 -12.47 13.55
N GLY A 29 3.78 -13.48 14.04
CA GLY A 29 5.15 -13.34 14.55
C GLY A 29 5.22 -13.10 16.06
N VAL A 30 4.09 -12.87 16.75
CA VAL A 30 4.04 -12.80 18.21
C VAL A 30 4.44 -14.14 18.83
N GLU A 31 4.08 -15.27 18.21
CA GLU A 31 4.50 -16.60 18.64
C GLU A 31 6.02 -16.84 18.52
N LYS A 32 6.72 -15.96 17.80
CA LYS A 32 8.18 -15.96 17.63
C LYS A 32 8.86 -14.85 18.46
N GLY A 33 8.12 -14.18 19.35
CA GLY A 33 8.63 -13.11 20.20
C GLY A 33 8.80 -11.76 19.50
N LEU A 34 8.22 -11.58 18.29
CA LEU A 34 8.20 -10.29 17.60
C LEU A 34 7.02 -9.44 18.09
N LEU A 35 7.14 -8.12 17.96
CA LEU A 35 6.03 -7.22 18.23
C LEU A 35 4.95 -7.39 17.14
N PRO A 36 3.66 -7.19 17.47
CA PRO A 36 2.58 -7.19 16.49
C PRO A 36 2.85 -6.19 15.36
N SER A 37 2.43 -6.53 14.14
CA SER A 37 2.78 -5.78 12.92
C SER A 37 1.56 -5.19 12.23
N HIS A 38 1.77 -4.08 11.52
CA HIS A 38 0.73 -3.43 10.71
C HIS A 38 0.59 -4.11 9.36
N GLY A 39 -0.65 -4.29 8.87
CA GLY A 39 -0.88 -4.70 7.48
C GLY A 39 -0.53 -3.57 6.51
N LEU A 40 0.12 -3.88 5.39
CA LEU A 40 0.39 -2.93 4.31
C LEU A 40 -0.28 -3.36 3.01
N GLY A 41 -0.87 -2.40 2.32
CA GLY A 41 -1.38 -2.57 0.97
C GLY A 41 -0.97 -1.40 0.08
N LEU A 42 -0.81 -1.66 -1.21
CA LEU A 42 -0.61 -0.64 -2.23
C LEU A 42 -1.69 -0.78 -3.29
N VAL A 43 -2.46 0.28 -3.51
CA VAL A 43 -3.38 0.42 -4.64
C VAL A 43 -2.72 1.33 -5.67
N ILE A 44 -2.76 0.90 -6.93
CA ILE A 44 -2.23 1.65 -8.07
C ILE A 44 -3.38 1.84 -9.05
N ASP A 45 -3.73 3.10 -9.29
CA ASP A 45 -4.69 3.51 -10.31
C ASP A 45 -3.95 4.38 -11.32
N ALA A 46 -3.83 3.92 -12.56
CA ALA A 46 -3.17 4.67 -13.63
C ALA A 46 -4.11 4.91 -14.80
N GLN A 47 -4.11 6.14 -15.31
CA GLN A 47 -4.80 6.54 -16.51
C GLN A 47 -3.78 7.04 -17.53
N PHE A 48 -3.80 6.46 -18.73
CA PHE A 48 -2.89 6.80 -19.82
C PHE A 48 -3.57 7.73 -20.82
N GLU A 49 -2.78 8.48 -21.59
CA GLU A 49 -3.28 9.43 -22.61
C GLU A 49 -4.11 8.75 -23.72
N ASP A 50 -3.84 7.48 -24.02
CA ASP A 50 -4.61 6.69 -24.99
C ASP A 50 -5.99 6.25 -24.46
N GLY A 51 -6.33 6.65 -23.23
CA GLY A 51 -7.57 6.31 -22.55
C GLY A 51 -7.54 4.94 -21.86
N SER A 52 -6.44 4.18 -21.97
CA SER A 52 -6.29 2.94 -21.22
C SER A 52 -6.18 3.21 -19.71
N VAL A 53 -6.62 2.23 -18.93
CA VAL A 53 -6.65 2.31 -17.46
C VAL A 53 -6.00 1.06 -16.90
N PHE A 54 -5.21 1.22 -15.85
CA PHE A 54 -4.57 0.13 -15.13
C PHE A 54 -4.90 0.23 -13.65
N HIS A 55 -5.38 -0.88 -13.09
CA HIS A 55 -5.68 -1.02 -11.68
C HIS A 55 -4.90 -2.22 -11.12
N ALA A 56 -4.17 -2.01 -10.04
CA ALA A 56 -3.52 -3.08 -9.31
C ALA A 56 -3.66 -2.90 -7.80
N LEU A 57 -3.87 -4.02 -7.11
CA LEU A 57 -3.79 -4.13 -5.67
C LEU A 57 -2.62 -5.07 -5.34
N ILE A 58 -1.69 -4.59 -4.55
CA ILE A 58 -0.59 -5.37 -4.01
C ILE A 58 -0.82 -5.49 -2.51
N ASP A 59 -1.05 -6.71 -2.06
CA ASP A 59 -1.05 -7.04 -0.63
C ASP A 59 0.40 -7.21 -0.17
N GLY A 60 0.87 -6.30 0.67
CA GLY A 60 2.21 -6.32 1.25
C GLY A 60 2.30 -7.18 2.51
N GLY A 61 1.15 -7.65 3.04
CA GLY A 61 1.09 -8.42 4.28
C GLY A 61 1.57 -7.62 5.50
N PRO A 62 1.95 -8.31 6.59
CA PRO A 62 2.46 -7.67 7.80
C PRO A 62 3.81 -6.98 7.57
N SER A 63 3.89 -5.69 7.88
CA SER A 63 5.14 -4.94 7.88
C SER A 63 5.96 -5.27 9.12
N ARG A 64 7.12 -5.89 8.90
CA ARG A 64 8.09 -6.20 9.96
C ARG A 64 8.98 -5.01 10.33
N ASP A 65 9.01 -3.99 9.49
CA ASP A 65 9.91 -2.84 9.61
C ASP A 65 9.24 -1.57 10.17
N VAL A 66 7.93 -1.60 10.44
CA VAL A 66 7.25 -0.53 11.21
C VAL A 66 7.45 -0.81 12.71
N LEU A 67 8.70 -0.76 13.14
CA LEU A 67 9.11 -0.77 14.54
C LEU A 67 9.72 0.61 14.82
N ILE A 68 8.88 1.54 15.26
CA ILE A 68 9.30 2.80 15.88
C ILE A 68 9.07 2.69 17.37
#